data_AF-A0A8J3RJR4-F1
#
_entry.id   AF-A0A8J3RJR4-F1
#
_cell.length_a   1.000
_cell.length_b   1.000
_cell.length_c   1.000
_cell.angle_alpha   90.00
_cell.angle_beta   90.00
_cell.angle_gamma   90.00
#
_symmetry.space_group_name_H-M   'P 1'
#
loop_
_entity.id
_entity.type
_entity.pdbx_description
1 polymer ?
#
loop_
_entity_poly.entity_id
_entity_poly.type
_entity_poly.pdbx_seq_one_letter_code
_entity_poly.pdbx_strand_id
1 'polypeptide(L)'
;MYQGPSYGAPDPYQGQTTPPPGGRRKGMLLPGLLVAGSLAGVGLVMAGLLAYLAPPAEEEPYGPPAPLAATMPLENAPEQGQQVNPGQPQGQDPAPLPEQVGPGGTEVLTAAAPTAPPPLPVVMPPEPLKTGTRVMPRKLAIPKIGVMTSLMSLGVDARQRVQTPPLSKPGLAGWYKHGPIPGQQGPSVVLGHVNAHGRAAVFSRLKELRRGDKIKVSRTDGAVVEFTVDGVEQVSKSTFPSKRVYGNTGEATLRLITCGGVYNPKTRHYTDNIIVYATLSATRRT
;
A
#
# COMPACT_ATOMS: atom_id res chain seq x y z
N MET A 1 -7.38 68.35 -49.92
CA MET A 1 -6.81 68.59 -51.26
C MET A 1 -5.68 69.61 -51.12
N TYR A 2 -4.58 69.39 -51.86
CA TYR A 2 -3.54 70.35 -52.30
C TYR A 2 -2.76 71.15 -51.23
N GLN A 3 -1.49 70.84 -50.94
CA GLN A 3 -0.22 71.14 -51.66
C GLN A 3 0.09 72.64 -51.84
N GLY A 4 1.24 73.06 -51.29
CA GLY A 4 1.94 74.32 -51.57
C GLY A 4 3.36 74.31 -50.97
N PRO A 5 4.45 74.54 -51.74
CA PRO A 5 5.84 74.24 -51.36
C PRO A 5 6.67 75.50 -51.02
N SER A 6 7.89 75.32 -50.50
CA SER A 6 9.00 76.25 -50.80
C SER A 6 10.38 75.64 -50.57
N TYR A 7 11.28 75.93 -51.52
CA TYR A 7 12.68 75.51 -51.69
C TYR A 7 13.66 76.53 -51.08
N GLY A 8 14.91 76.12 -50.78
CA GLY A 8 16.07 77.02 -50.83
C GLY A 8 17.21 76.73 -49.83
N ALA A 9 18.33 76.17 -50.33
CA ALA A 9 19.63 75.96 -49.67
C ALA A 9 20.48 77.28 -49.58
N PRO A 10 21.82 77.34 -49.30
CA PRO A 10 22.83 76.32 -48.91
C PRO A 10 23.88 76.73 -47.82
N ASP A 11 24.82 75.80 -47.58
CA ASP A 11 26.05 75.70 -46.74
C ASP A 11 27.12 76.82 -46.96
N PRO A 12 28.04 77.13 -46.00
CA PRO A 12 29.43 76.61 -46.10
C PRO A 12 30.31 76.55 -44.80
N TYR A 13 31.40 75.76 -44.89
CA TYR A 13 32.67 75.70 -44.08
C TYR A 13 32.71 74.84 -42.78
N GLN A 14 33.79 74.14 -42.39
CA GLN A 14 34.92 73.39 -43.00
C GLN A 14 35.78 72.86 -41.82
N GLY A 15 36.54 71.76 -42.02
CA GLY A 15 37.76 71.41 -41.24
C GLY A 15 37.68 70.07 -40.46
N GLN A 16 38.07 68.92 -41.02
CA GLN A 16 39.42 68.30 -41.12
C GLN A 16 40.17 68.07 -39.79
N THR A 17 40.51 66.81 -39.46
CA THR A 17 41.88 66.22 -39.49
C THR A 17 41.96 64.82 -38.84
N THR A 18 42.79 63.95 -39.44
CA THR A 18 43.39 62.67 -38.98
C THR A 18 44.90 62.72 -39.37
N PRO A 19 45.85 61.79 -39.07
CA PRO A 19 45.94 60.57 -38.22
C PRO A 19 47.26 60.55 -37.37
N PRO A 20 47.82 59.41 -36.87
CA PRO A 20 48.81 58.62 -37.66
C PRO A 20 48.80 57.07 -37.42
N PRO A 21 49.66 56.27 -38.10
CA PRO A 21 49.50 54.82 -38.32
C PRO A 21 50.58 53.93 -37.65
N GLY A 22 50.40 52.60 -37.73
CA GLY A 22 51.53 51.66 -37.88
C GLY A 22 51.51 50.40 -37.00
N GLY A 23 51.58 49.22 -37.63
CA GLY A 23 51.99 47.98 -36.95
C GLY A 23 51.45 46.67 -37.54
N ARG A 24 51.98 46.22 -38.69
CA ARG A 24 51.83 44.82 -39.15
C ARG A 24 52.80 43.91 -38.41
N ARG A 25 52.33 42.78 -37.88
CA ARG A 25 53.11 41.53 -37.74
C ARG A 25 52.28 40.33 -38.20
N LYS A 26 52.95 39.44 -38.93
CA LYS A 26 52.44 38.24 -39.62
C LYS A 26 52.51 37.01 -38.71
N GLY A 27 51.65 36.03 -39.02
CA GLY A 27 51.80 34.59 -38.70
C GLY A 27 51.07 34.15 -37.43
N MET A 28 50.54 32.94 -37.29
CA MET A 28 50.39 31.76 -38.14
C MET A 28 49.56 30.77 -37.31
N LEU A 29 48.59 30.09 -37.92
CA LEU A 29 47.93 28.83 -37.51
C LEU A 29 47.15 28.76 -36.16
N LEU A 30 45.85 28.47 -36.30
CA LEU A 30 45.03 27.72 -35.32
C LEU A 30 45.59 26.29 -35.15
N PRO A 31 45.45 25.64 -33.98
CA PRO A 31 44.22 24.87 -33.75
C PRO A 31 43.76 24.74 -32.29
N GLY A 32 42.45 24.55 -32.11
CA GLY A 32 41.93 23.78 -30.97
C GLY A 32 40.82 24.45 -30.19
N LEU A 33 39.72 23.70 -30.06
CA LEU A 33 38.60 23.87 -29.12
C LEU A 33 37.55 24.94 -29.47
N LEU A 34 36.38 24.48 -29.93
CA LEU A 34 35.15 24.48 -29.12
C LEU A 34 33.97 23.90 -29.93
N VAL A 35 33.88 22.57 -29.98
CA VAL A 35 32.62 21.83 -30.25
C VAL A 35 31.97 21.45 -28.91
N ALA A 36 31.80 22.42 -28.02
CA ALA A 36 31.20 22.18 -26.70
C ALA A 36 30.07 23.17 -26.36
N GLY A 37 29.35 23.64 -27.38
CA GLY A 37 28.26 24.61 -27.21
C GLY A 37 26.85 24.09 -27.48
N SER A 38 26.65 22.97 -28.18
CA SER A 38 25.31 22.62 -28.72
C SER A 38 24.59 21.44 -28.07
N LEU A 39 25.18 20.72 -27.12
CA LEU A 39 24.48 19.63 -26.41
C LEU A 39 23.70 20.11 -25.17
N ALA A 40 24.09 21.24 -24.57
CA ALA A 40 23.39 21.80 -23.41
C ALA A 40 22.06 22.49 -23.78
N GLY A 41 21.99 23.12 -24.97
CA GLY A 41 20.80 23.86 -25.41
C GLY A 41 19.62 22.96 -25.81
N VAL A 42 19.88 21.85 -26.51
CA VAL A 42 18.83 20.92 -26.95
C VAL A 42 18.25 20.13 -25.76
N GLY A 43 19.08 19.81 -24.76
CA GLY A 43 18.62 19.14 -23.53
C GLY A 43 17.63 19.96 -22.72
N LEU A 44 17.82 21.28 -22.62
CA LEU A 44 16.93 22.17 -21.87
C LEU A 44 15.58 22.39 -22.57
N VAL A 45 15.56 22.48 -23.89
CA VAL A 45 14.30 22.65 -24.65
C VAL A 45 13.47 21.35 -24.65
N MET A 46 14.12 20.18 -24.73
CA MET A 46 13.43 18.88 -24.63
C MET A 46 12.93 18.58 -23.21
N ALA A 47 13.68 18.97 -22.18
CA ALA A 47 13.21 18.86 -20.78
C ALA A 47 12.03 19.81 -20.49
N GLY A 48 12.03 21.02 -21.05
CA GLY A 48 10.93 21.97 -20.93
C GLY A 48 9.65 21.53 -21.64
N LEU A 49 9.76 20.94 -22.85
CA LEU A 49 8.60 20.45 -23.60
C LEU A 49 8.00 19.16 -22.98
N LEU A 50 8.85 18.28 -22.42
CA LEU A 50 8.39 17.11 -21.65
C LEU A 50 7.71 17.49 -20.33
N ALA A 51 8.07 18.62 -19.72
CA ALA A 51 7.38 19.16 -18.55
C ALA A 51 6.05 19.86 -18.90
N TYR A 52 5.91 20.39 -20.13
CA TYR A 52 4.70 21.10 -20.59
C TYR A 52 3.61 20.18 -21.16
N LEU A 53 3.98 18.96 -21.60
CA LEU A 53 3.06 17.93 -22.07
C LEU A 53 2.80 16.82 -21.04
N ALA A 54 3.47 16.86 -19.89
CA ALA A 54 3.15 16.02 -18.76
C ALA A 54 1.81 16.47 -18.17
N PRO A 55 0.81 15.59 -18.00
CA PRO A 55 -0.36 15.95 -17.21
C PRO A 55 0.13 16.36 -15.81
N PRO A 56 -0.43 17.42 -15.20
CA PRO A 56 -0.08 17.77 -13.84
C PRO A 56 -0.25 16.51 -12.99
N ALA A 57 0.79 16.12 -12.26
CA ALA A 57 0.67 15.10 -11.24
C ALA A 57 -0.46 15.55 -10.33
N GLU A 58 -1.59 14.84 -10.38
CA GLU A 58 -2.69 15.09 -9.48
C GLU A 58 -2.10 14.99 -8.08
N GLU A 59 -2.06 16.13 -7.37
CA GLU A 59 -1.84 16.18 -5.94
C GLU A 59 -2.99 15.40 -5.31
N GLU A 60 -2.87 14.07 -5.21
CA GLU A 60 -3.88 13.17 -4.66
C GLU A 60 -4.25 13.64 -3.24
N PRO A 61 -5.39 14.34 -3.05
CA PRO A 61 -5.86 14.67 -1.73
C PRO A 61 -6.64 13.44 -1.27
N TYR A 62 -6.21 12.85 -0.16
CA TYR A 62 -6.98 11.93 0.66
C TYR A 62 -6.95 10.44 0.25
N GLY A 63 -5.98 9.72 0.83
CA GLY A 63 -6.13 8.29 1.09
C GLY A 63 -5.32 7.86 2.32
N PRO A 64 -5.89 7.17 3.32
CA PRO A 64 -5.08 6.59 4.39
C PRO A 64 -4.16 5.50 3.82
N PRO A 65 -2.88 5.42 4.21
CA PRO A 65 -2.02 4.33 3.80
C PRO A 65 -2.54 2.99 4.33
N ALA A 66 -2.25 1.97 3.54
CA ALA A 66 -2.49 0.56 3.76
C ALA A 66 -2.34 0.10 5.24
N PRO A 67 -3.20 -0.80 5.79
CA PRO A 67 -2.97 -1.51 7.06
C PRO A 67 -1.52 -1.94 7.27
N LEU A 68 -0.98 -1.90 8.49
CA LEU A 68 0.42 -2.31 8.75
C LEU A 68 0.67 -3.84 8.57
N ALA A 69 -0.35 -4.66 8.34
CA ALA A 69 -0.16 -6.01 7.76
C ALA A 69 0.50 -5.93 6.37
N ALA A 70 0.22 -4.83 5.68
CA ALA A 70 0.95 -4.40 4.52
C ALA A 70 2.31 -3.82 4.84
N THR A 71 2.67 -3.34 6.05
CA THR A 71 3.91 -2.56 6.26
C THR A 71 5.14 -3.32 6.74
N MET A 72 4.98 -4.49 7.34
CA MET A 72 6.12 -5.18 7.92
C MET A 72 6.85 -6.00 6.83
N PRO A 73 8.18 -5.86 6.71
CA PRO A 73 8.98 -6.76 5.87
C PRO A 73 8.77 -8.21 6.32
N LEU A 74 8.75 -9.13 5.36
CA LEU A 74 8.60 -10.57 5.60
C LEU A 74 9.73 -11.17 6.49
N GLU A 75 10.85 -10.46 6.67
CA GLU A 75 12.13 -11.02 7.16
C GLU A 75 12.54 -10.63 8.61
N ASN A 76 11.91 -9.66 9.28
CA ASN A 76 12.49 -9.12 10.54
C ASN A 76 11.79 -9.62 11.82
N ALA A 77 12.37 -10.63 12.45
CA ALA A 77 12.31 -10.84 13.90
C ALA A 77 13.44 -10.01 14.56
N PRO A 78 13.20 -9.23 15.63
CA PRO A 78 14.31 -8.58 16.33
C PRO A 78 14.95 -9.56 17.32
N GLU A 79 16.27 -9.71 17.21
CA GLU A 79 17.16 -10.23 18.24
C GLU A 79 17.13 -9.34 19.49
N GLN A 80 17.38 -9.97 20.65
CA GLN A 80 17.35 -9.37 21.96
C GLN A 80 18.53 -8.42 22.20
N GLY A 81 18.27 -7.32 22.91
CA GLY A 81 19.28 -6.69 23.77
C GLY A 81 19.29 -5.17 23.73
N GLN A 82 18.54 -4.51 24.62
CA GLN A 82 18.99 -3.22 25.16
C GLN A 82 18.45 -3.04 26.59
N GLN A 83 19.38 -2.74 27.49
CA GLN A 83 19.23 -2.62 28.93
C GLN A 83 18.24 -1.52 29.35
N VAL A 84 17.50 -1.81 30.42
CA VAL A 84 16.51 -0.93 31.07
C VAL A 84 17.23 0.04 32.01
N ASN A 85 16.91 1.33 31.92
CA ASN A 85 17.37 2.35 32.87
C ASN A 85 16.30 2.51 33.98
N PRO A 86 16.62 2.41 35.29
CA PRO A 86 15.62 2.42 36.35
C PRO A 86 15.33 3.86 36.81
N GLY A 87 14.09 4.30 36.61
CA GLY A 87 13.65 5.56 37.22
C GLY A 87 12.40 6.16 36.59
N GLN A 88 11.23 5.52 36.74
CA GLN A 88 9.95 6.23 36.76
C GLN A 88 8.86 5.38 37.47
N PRO A 89 7.88 6.02 38.14
CA PRO A 89 7.10 5.41 39.21
C PRO A 89 6.02 4.43 38.74
N GLN A 90 5.80 3.43 39.58
CA GLN A 90 4.81 2.37 39.48
C GLN A 90 3.39 2.92 39.29
N GLY A 91 2.72 2.48 38.23
CA GLY A 91 1.31 2.73 37.98
C GLY A 91 0.74 1.55 37.19
N GLN A 92 0.30 0.53 37.94
CA GLN A 92 -0.44 -0.67 37.48
C GLN A 92 0.21 -1.44 36.33
N ASP A 93 0.85 -2.57 36.63
CA ASP A 93 1.23 -3.54 35.62
C ASP A 93 0.01 -3.84 34.73
N PRO A 94 0.10 -3.68 33.40
CA PRO A 94 -0.95 -4.16 32.52
C PRO A 94 -1.10 -5.65 32.80
N ALA A 95 -2.32 -6.08 33.17
CA ALA A 95 -2.62 -7.49 33.38
C ALA A 95 -2.04 -8.31 32.20
N PRO A 96 -1.37 -9.45 32.46
CA PRO A 96 -0.74 -10.24 31.42
C PRO A 96 -1.77 -10.56 30.33
N LEU A 97 -1.43 -10.22 29.07
CA LEU A 97 -2.32 -10.47 27.94
C LEU A 97 -2.61 -11.98 27.83
N PRO A 98 -3.85 -12.38 27.56
CA PRO A 98 -4.17 -13.79 27.39
C PRO A 98 -3.36 -14.40 26.24
N GLU A 99 -2.89 -15.63 26.43
CA GLU A 99 -2.12 -16.38 25.43
C GLU A 99 -2.97 -16.90 24.26
N GLN A 100 -4.29 -16.69 24.25
CA GLN A 100 -5.17 -17.24 23.24
C GLN A 100 -6.09 -16.15 22.71
N VAL A 101 -6.17 -16.04 21.38
CA VAL A 101 -7.24 -15.27 20.75
C VAL A 101 -8.54 -16.05 20.99
N GLY A 102 -9.44 -15.48 21.78
CA GLY A 102 -10.64 -16.15 22.24
C GLY A 102 -11.65 -16.47 21.12
N PRO A 103 -12.75 -17.17 21.47
CA PRO A 103 -13.78 -17.65 20.56
C PRO A 103 -14.65 -16.53 19.92
N GLY A 104 -14.10 -15.36 19.62
CA GLY A 104 -14.86 -14.18 19.24
C GLY A 104 -15.76 -13.77 20.42
N GLY A 105 -15.18 -13.07 21.39
CA GLY A 105 -15.87 -12.72 22.63
C GLY A 105 -17.11 -11.85 22.42
N THR A 106 -18.10 -12.04 23.28
CA THR A 106 -19.33 -11.26 23.33
C THR A 106 -19.12 -9.82 23.81
N GLU A 107 -17.96 -9.46 24.41
CA GLU A 107 -17.87 -8.16 25.11
C GLU A 107 -16.72 -7.21 24.73
N VAL A 108 -15.49 -7.63 24.39
CA VAL A 108 -14.45 -6.72 23.83
C VAL A 108 -13.42 -7.54 23.02
N LEU A 109 -12.97 -7.04 21.87
CA LEU A 109 -11.83 -7.63 21.15
C LEU A 109 -10.52 -7.23 21.83
N THR A 110 -9.68 -8.20 22.18
CA THR A 110 -8.38 -7.96 22.81
C THR A 110 -7.24 -8.57 21.99
N ALA A 111 -6.04 -8.04 22.15
CA ALA A 111 -4.83 -8.61 21.57
C ALA A 111 -4.42 -9.87 22.36
N ALA A 112 -3.97 -10.90 21.65
CA ALA A 112 -3.23 -11.98 22.28
C ALA A 112 -1.72 -11.65 22.27
N ALA A 113 -0.93 -12.34 23.09
CA ALA A 113 0.53 -12.24 23.04
C ALA A 113 1.04 -12.49 21.60
N PRO A 114 1.98 -11.72 21.02
CA PRO A 114 2.37 -11.89 19.60
C PRO A 114 2.88 -13.28 19.22
N THR A 115 3.42 -14.02 20.19
CA THR A 115 3.96 -15.38 20.05
C THR A 115 2.91 -16.48 20.17
N ALA A 116 1.69 -16.16 20.62
CA ALA A 116 0.63 -17.15 20.77
C ALA A 116 0.29 -17.86 19.45
N PRO A 117 -0.12 -19.14 19.48
CA PRO A 117 -0.56 -19.85 18.30
C PRO A 117 -1.86 -19.26 17.74
N PRO A 118 -2.23 -19.59 16.48
CA PRO A 118 -3.56 -19.31 15.96
C PRO A 118 -4.65 -19.95 16.83
N PRO A 119 -5.88 -19.39 16.84
CA PRO A 119 -7.03 -20.02 17.50
C PRO A 119 -7.26 -21.44 17.01
N LEU A 120 -7.65 -22.32 17.93
CA LEU A 120 -8.00 -23.69 17.58
C LEU A 120 -9.27 -23.74 16.72
N PRO A 121 -9.33 -24.62 15.70
CA PRO A 121 -10.51 -24.82 14.88
C PRO A 121 -11.78 -25.08 15.70
N VAL A 122 -12.93 -24.58 15.24
CA VAL A 122 -14.24 -24.89 15.87
C VAL A 122 -14.79 -26.25 15.44
N VAL A 123 -14.39 -26.68 14.26
CA VAL A 123 -14.85 -27.92 13.63
C VAL A 123 -13.63 -28.72 13.19
N MET A 124 -13.81 -30.02 13.01
CA MET A 124 -12.80 -30.84 12.38
C MET A 124 -12.61 -30.37 10.93
N PRO A 125 -11.41 -29.88 10.55
CA PRO A 125 -11.16 -29.48 9.18
C PRO A 125 -11.18 -30.70 8.25
N PRO A 126 -11.78 -30.60 7.05
CA PRO A 126 -11.54 -31.59 6.01
C PRO A 126 -10.12 -31.44 5.45
N GLU A 127 -9.66 -32.44 4.70
CA GLU A 127 -8.37 -32.37 4.04
C GLU A 127 -8.26 -31.13 3.12
N PRO A 128 -7.11 -30.44 3.13
CA PRO A 128 -6.84 -29.36 2.19
C PRO A 128 -6.95 -29.79 0.73
N LEU A 129 -7.48 -28.91 -0.11
CA LEU A 129 -7.60 -29.16 -1.54
C LEU A 129 -6.23 -29.16 -2.21
N LYS A 130 -5.97 -30.23 -2.97
CA LYS A 130 -4.85 -30.30 -3.91
C LYS A 130 -5.31 -29.70 -5.23
N THR A 131 -4.85 -28.48 -5.56
CA THR A 131 -5.24 -27.80 -6.81
C THR A 131 -4.04 -27.26 -7.58
N GLY A 132 -4.17 -27.20 -8.91
CA GLY A 132 -3.15 -26.66 -9.80
C GLY A 132 -2.97 -25.14 -9.68
N THR A 133 -1.88 -24.64 -10.27
CA THR A 133 -1.42 -23.24 -10.14
C THR A 133 -2.29 -22.20 -10.85
N ARG A 134 -3.25 -22.61 -11.68
CA ARG A 134 -4.18 -21.70 -12.39
C ARG A 134 -5.45 -21.36 -11.61
N VAL A 135 -5.66 -21.94 -10.42
CA VAL A 135 -6.85 -21.64 -9.63
C VAL A 135 -6.68 -20.32 -8.90
N MET A 136 -7.70 -19.46 -8.99
CA MET A 136 -7.72 -18.15 -8.34
C MET A 136 -9.04 -17.98 -7.58
N PRO A 137 -9.03 -17.32 -6.42
CA PRO A 137 -10.27 -16.92 -5.76
C PRO A 137 -10.94 -15.79 -6.55
N ARG A 138 -12.28 -15.84 -6.66
CA ARG A 138 -13.07 -14.89 -7.46
C ARG A 138 -13.97 -14.02 -6.61
N LYS A 139 -14.70 -14.60 -5.67
CA LYS A 139 -15.62 -13.86 -4.80
C LYS A 139 -15.47 -14.30 -3.36
N LEU A 140 -15.64 -13.34 -2.46
CA LEU A 140 -15.74 -13.54 -1.02
C LEU A 140 -17.16 -13.18 -0.57
N ALA A 141 -17.77 -14.06 0.22
CA ALA A 141 -19.06 -13.80 0.85
C ALA A 141 -18.97 -14.07 2.36
N ILE A 142 -19.48 -13.14 3.16
CA ILE A 142 -19.57 -13.23 4.62
C ILE A 142 -20.99 -12.84 5.02
N PRO A 143 -21.95 -13.80 5.03
CA PRO A 143 -23.37 -13.50 5.19
C PRO A 143 -23.70 -12.71 6.45
N LYS A 144 -23.06 -13.02 7.58
CA LYS A 144 -23.30 -12.39 8.89
C LYS A 144 -23.20 -10.86 8.86
N ILE A 145 -22.28 -10.32 8.05
CA ILE A 145 -22.00 -8.89 7.95
C ILE A 145 -22.37 -8.31 6.59
N GLY A 146 -23.09 -9.08 5.75
CA GLY A 146 -23.57 -8.63 4.44
C GLY A 146 -22.48 -8.42 3.38
N VAL A 147 -21.29 -8.98 3.56
CA VAL A 147 -20.21 -8.83 2.57
C VAL A 147 -20.44 -9.79 1.41
N MET A 148 -20.44 -9.22 0.20
CA MET A 148 -20.34 -9.96 -1.06
C MET A 148 -19.47 -9.12 -2.02
N THR A 149 -18.26 -9.59 -2.30
CA THR A 149 -17.28 -8.83 -3.07
C THR A 149 -16.49 -9.71 -4.03
N SER A 150 -15.98 -9.10 -5.11
CA SER A 150 -14.96 -9.73 -5.95
C SER A 150 -13.61 -9.70 -5.21
N LEU A 151 -12.74 -10.66 -5.52
CA LEU A 151 -11.37 -10.68 -5.03
C LEU A 151 -10.40 -10.31 -6.15
N MET A 152 -9.59 -9.27 -5.92
CA MET A 152 -8.44 -8.97 -6.76
C MET A 152 -7.17 -9.65 -6.22
N SER A 153 -6.16 -9.79 -7.06
CA SER A 153 -4.84 -10.26 -6.62
C SER A 153 -4.01 -9.10 -6.07
N LEU A 154 -3.40 -9.29 -4.89
CA LEU A 154 -2.49 -8.37 -4.24
C LEU A 154 -1.09 -8.99 -4.22
N GLY A 155 -0.09 -8.21 -4.63
CA GLY A 155 1.32 -8.58 -4.49
C GLY A 155 1.93 -7.95 -3.24
N VAL A 156 3.22 -7.67 -3.32
CA VAL A 156 3.93 -6.80 -2.38
C VAL A 156 4.32 -5.50 -3.08
N ASP A 157 4.43 -4.41 -2.33
CA ASP A 157 5.04 -3.16 -2.80
C ASP A 157 6.58 -3.20 -2.71
N ALA A 158 7.25 -2.14 -3.16
CA ALA A 158 8.71 -2.04 -3.22
C ALA A 158 9.43 -2.27 -1.87
N ARG A 159 8.71 -2.15 -0.75
CA ARG A 159 9.23 -2.37 0.61
C ARG A 159 8.91 -3.77 1.16
N GLN A 160 8.58 -4.74 0.29
CA GLN A 160 8.24 -6.13 0.67
C GLN A 160 7.02 -6.25 1.59
N ARG A 161 6.03 -5.45 1.23
CA ARG A 161 4.90 -5.04 2.03
C ARG A 161 3.62 -5.46 1.31
N VAL A 162 2.74 -6.28 1.91
CA VAL A 162 1.54 -6.79 1.20
C VAL A 162 0.67 -5.63 0.70
N GLN A 163 0.34 -5.55 -0.57
CA GLN A 163 -0.47 -4.46 -1.10
C GLN A 163 -1.88 -4.44 -0.49
N THR A 164 -2.62 -3.34 -0.68
CA THR A 164 -4.03 -3.25 -0.28
C THR A 164 -4.89 -2.84 -1.45
N PRO A 165 -6.21 -3.15 -1.44
CA PRO A 165 -7.11 -2.70 -2.49
C PRO A 165 -7.07 -1.16 -2.67
N PRO A 166 -7.32 -0.64 -3.87
CA PRO A 166 -7.34 0.81 -4.09
C PRO A 166 -8.52 1.45 -3.34
N LEU A 167 -8.28 2.62 -2.74
CA LEU A 167 -9.29 3.35 -1.97
C LEU A 167 -10.46 3.84 -2.83
N SER A 168 -10.22 4.07 -4.13
CA SER A 168 -11.25 4.38 -5.13
C SER A 168 -12.27 3.25 -5.34
N LYS A 169 -12.00 2.04 -4.84
CA LYS A 169 -12.92 0.89 -4.88
C LYS A 169 -13.19 0.36 -3.47
N PRO A 170 -13.94 1.10 -2.62
CA PRO A 170 -14.17 0.74 -1.21
C PRO A 170 -14.85 -0.60 -1.00
N GLY A 171 -15.62 -1.07 -1.99
CA GLY A 171 -16.29 -2.37 -1.95
C GLY A 171 -15.40 -3.58 -2.33
N LEU A 172 -14.14 -3.36 -2.72
CA LEU A 172 -13.24 -4.40 -3.22
C LEU A 172 -12.33 -4.94 -2.11
N ALA A 173 -12.21 -6.26 -2.02
CA ALA A 173 -11.20 -6.93 -1.22
C ALA A 173 -10.14 -7.56 -2.13
N GLY A 174 -8.96 -7.85 -1.58
CA GLY A 174 -7.89 -8.47 -2.34
C GLY A 174 -7.21 -9.61 -1.60
N TRP A 175 -6.86 -10.66 -2.34
CA TRP A 175 -6.17 -11.84 -1.85
C TRP A 175 -4.66 -11.70 -2.10
N TYR A 176 -3.85 -12.03 -1.10
CA TYR A 176 -2.40 -12.05 -1.22
C TYR A 176 -1.93 -13.24 -2.07
N LYS A 177 -1.51 -12.95 -3.31
CA LYS A 177 -1.28 -13.96 -4.36
C LYS A 177 -0.06 -14.86 -4.16
N HIS A 178 0.84 -14.49 -3.26
CA HIS A 178 2.04 -15.28 -2.94
C HIS A 178 1.81 -16.24 -1.75
N GLY A 179 0.61 -16.21 -1.15
CA GLY A 179 0.19 -17.22 -0.18
C GLY A 179 -0.66 -18.34 -0.80
N PRO A 180 -1.06 -19.34 0.00
CA PRO A 180 -2.01 -20.37 -0.39
C PRO A 180 -3.31 -19.84 -1.01
N ILE A 181 -3.78 -20.52 -2.05
CA ILE A 181 -5.11 -20.28 -2.62
C ILE A 181 -6.16 -20.74 -1.58
N PRO A 182 -7.25 -19.99 -1.34
CA PRO A 182 -8.27 -20.38 -0.36
C PRO A 182 -8.73 -21.85 -0.54
N GLY A 183 -8.49 -22.66 0.50
CA GLY A 183 -8.80 -24.10 0.53
C GLY A 183 -7.57 -25.00 0.35
N GLN A 184 -6.42 -24.46 -0.04
CA GLN A 184 -5.14 -25.16 0.04
C GLN A 184 -4.57 -25.12 1.45
N GLN A 185 -3.62 -26.01 1.71
CA GLN A 185 -2.88 -26.06 2.97
C GLN A 185 -2.19 -24.74 3.25
N GLY A 186 -2.24 -24.30 4.51
CA GLY A 186 -1.58 -23.08 4.96
C GLY A 186 -2.47 -21.83 4.92
N PRO A 187 -1.86 -20.65 5.16
CA PRO A 187 -2.59 -19.43 5.34
C PRO A 187 -2.96 -18.64 4.09
N SER A 188 -4.22 -18.68 3.67
CA SER A 188 -4.73 -17.72 2.70
C SER A 188 -5.06 -16.39 3.36
N VAL A 189 -4.56 -15.26 2.81
CA VAL A 189 -4.72 -13.93 3.42
C VAL A 189 -5.50 -13.01 2.48
N VAL A 190 -6.53 -12.34 3.02
CA VAL A 190 -7.35 -11.38 2.29
C VAL A 190 -7.41 -10.06 3.06
N LEU A 191 -7.15 -8.96 2.36
CA LEU A 191 -7.12 -7.60 2.89
C LEU A 191 -8.28 -6.77 2.32
N GLY A 192 -8.82 -5.89 3.15
CA GLY A 192 -9.86 -4.94 2.75
C GLY A 192 -9.92 -3.75 3.70
N HIS A 193 -10.45 -2.64 3.22
CA HIS A 193 -10.54 -1.41 4.01
C HIS A 193 -11.71 -1.43 4.99
N VAL A 194 -11.52 -0.78 6.14
CA VAL A 194 -12.58 -0.51 7.12
C VAL A 194 -13.42 0.68 6.67
N ASN A 195 -12.78 1.69 6.08
CA ASN A 195 -13.41 2.85 5.46
C ASN A 195 -12.58 3.33 4.25
N ALA A 196 -13.20 4.11 3.38
CA ALA A 196 -12.51 4.92 2.38
C ALA A 196 -13.28 6.23 2.21
N HIS A 197 -12.57 7.35 2.05
CA HIS A 197 -13.20 8.67 1.84
C HIS A 197 -14.28 9.01 2.90
N GLY A 198 -14.01 8.66 4.17
CA GLY A 198 -14.93 8.90 5.29
C GLY A 198 -16.16 7.97 5.34
N ARG A 199 -16.30 7.00 4.43
CA ARG A 199 -17.45 6.08 4.36
C ARG A 199 -17.04 4.65 4.66
N ALA A 200 -17.96 3.85 5.20
CA ALA A 200 -17.77 2.43 5.43
C ALA A 200 -17.33 1.70 4.14
N ALA A 201 -16.32 0.83 4.26
CA ALA A 201 -15.80 0.01 3.17
C ALA A 201 -16.09 -1.48 3.40
N VAL A 202 -15.58 -2.34 2.52
CA VAL A 202 -15.90 -3.78 2.45
C VAL A 202 -15.76 -4.52 3.78
N PHE A 203 -14.78 -4.16 4.62
CA PHE A 203 -14.52 -4.81 5.92
C PHE A 203 -14.84 -3.91 7.12
N SER A 204 -15.65 -2.86 6.93
CA SER A 204 -16.13 -1.96 8.01
C SER A 204 -16.68 -2.69 9.24
N ARG A 205 -17.31 -3.84 9.04
CA ARG A 205 -18.00 -4.64 10.07
C ARG A 205 -17.25 -5.91 10.46
N LEU A 206 -15.99 -6.07 10.06
CA LEU A 206 -15.25 -7.32 10.29
C LEU A 206 -15.11 -7.68 11.78
N LYS A 207 -15.04 -6.66 12.65
CA LYS A 207 -15.03 -6.79 14.12
C LYS A 207 -16.31 -7.41 14.71
N GLU A 208 -17.39 -7.50 13.94
CA GLU A 208 -18.68 -8.07 14.37
C GLU A 208 -18.74 -9.58 14.17
N LEU A 209 -17.76 -10.19 13.51
CA LEU A 209 -17.68 -11.65 13.38
C LEU A 209 -17.36 -12.31 14.72
N ARG A 210 -17.84 -13.53 14.88
CA ARG A 210 -17.69 -14.37 16.07
C ARG A 210 -17.31 -15.78 15.65
N ARG A 211 -16.77 -16.57 16.59
CA ARG A 211 -16.49 -17.99 16.35
C ARG A 211 -17.75 -18.70 15.87
N GLY A 212 -17.60 -19.57 14.87
CA GLY A 212 -18.70 -20.27 14.23
C GLY A 212 -19.28 -19.58 13.01
N ASP A 213 -19.05 -18.26 12.81
CA ASP A 213 -19.53 -17.56 11.63
C ASP A 213 -18.90 -18.12 10.35
N LYS A 214 -19.65 -18.03 9.24
CA LYS A 214 -19.27 -18.65 7.96
C LYS A 214 -18.72 -17.64 6.97
N ILE A 215 -17.66 -18.04 6.29
CA ILE A 215 -17.03 -17.28 5.20
C ILE A 215 -16.95 -18.21 3.98
N LYS A 216 -17.39 -17.73 2.82
CA LYS A 216 -17.36 -18.51 1.57
C LYS A 216 -16.45 -17.84 0.55
N VAL A 217 -15.60 -18.62 -0.10
CA VAL A 217 -14.79 -18.17 -1.23
C VAL A 217 -15.12 -19.02 -2.45
N SER A 218 -15.58 -18.38 -3.53
CA SER A 218 -15.73 -19.04 -4.82
C SER A 218 -14.44 -18.91 -5.63
N ARG A 219 -14.11 -19.95 -6.39
CA ARG A 219 -12.84 -20.09 -7.11
C ARG A 219 -13.08 -20.23 -8.62
N THR A 220 -12.02 -20.10 -9.42
CA THR A 220 -12.09 -20.27 -10.88
C THR A 220 -12.29 -21.71 -11.34
N ASP A 221 -12.05 -22.69 -10.46
CA ASP A 221 -12.24 -24.12 -10.73
C ASP A 221 -13.67 -24.61 -10.41
N GLY A 222 -14.62 -23.70 -10.17
CA GLY A 222 -16.00 -24.03 -9.81
C GLY A 222 -16.17 -24.49 -8.36
N ALA A 223 -15.10 -24.56 -7.56
CA ALA A 223 -15.22 -24.87 -6.14
C ALA A 223 -15.67 -23.63 -5.34
N VAL A 224 -16.52 -23.88 -4.34
CA VAL A 224 -16.84 -22.96 -3.26
C VAL A 224 -16.32 -23.57 -1.96
N VAL A 225 -15.30 -22.96 -1.39
CA VAL A 225 -14.74 -23.36 -0.10
C VAL A 225 -15.39 -22.53 1.00
N GLU A 226 -15.79 -23.19 2.08
CA GLU A 226 -16.43 -22.58 3.24
C GLU A 226 -15.52 -22.72 4.46
N PHE A 227 -15.19 -21.59 5.06
CA PHE A 227 -14.43 -21.48 6.30
C PHE A 227 -15.36 -21.14 7.46
N THR A 228 -15.02 -21.65 8.64
CA THR A 228 -15.66 -21.31 9.91
C THR A 228 -14.70 -20.44 10.72
N VAL A 229 -15.17 -19.31 11.23
CA VAL A 229 -14.38 -18.41 12.08
C VAL A 229 -14.02 -19.12 13.37
N ASP A 230 -12.74 -19.11 13.72
CA ASP A 230 -12.19 -19.71 14.93
C ASP A 230 -12.03 -18.65 16.04
N GLY A 231 -11.69 -17.41 15.65
CA GLY A 231 -11.51 -16.30 16.56
C GLY A 231 -11.29 -14.97 15.83
N VAL A 232 -11.43 -13.87 16.57
CA VAL A 232 -11.22 -12.50 16.08
C VAL A 232 -10.30 -11.77 17.07
N GLU A 233 -9.27 -11.12 16.54
CA GLU A 233 -8.28 -10.35 17.29
C GLU A 233 -8.34 -8.88 16.91
N GLN A 234 -8.16 -7.99 17.89
CA GLN A 234 -7.75 -6.62 17.65
C GLN A 234 -6.34 -6.44 18.20
N VAL A 235 -5.39 -6.07 17.34
CA VAL A 235 -3.98 -5.98 17.71
C VAL A 235 -3.36 -4.67 17.23
N SER A 236 -2.56 -4.04 18.09
CA SER A 236 -1.78 -2.87 17.70
C SER A 236 -0.94 -3.17 16.46
N LYS A 237 -0.85 -2.19 15.58
CA LYS A 237 -0.02 -2.29 14.38
C LYS A 237 1.48 -2.45 14.70
N SER A 238 1.94 -2.00 15.87
CA SER A 238 3.33 -2.16 16.31
C SER A 238 3.67 -3.58 16.77
N THR A 239 2.67 -4.35 17.18
CA THR A 239 2.82 -5.73 17.71
C THR A 239 2.11 -6.74 16.82
N PHE A 240 2.05 -6.47 15.51
CA PHE A 240 1.35 -7.30 14.55
C PHE A 240 1.91 -8.75 14.57
N PRO A 241 1.07 -9.78 14.74
CA PRO A 241 1.53 -11.15 14.96
C PRO A 241 1.88 -11.85 13.63
N SER A 242 2.96 -11.40 12.97
CA SER A 242 3.36 -11.87 11.63
C SER A 242 3.44 -13.40 11.53
N LYS A 243 4.01 -14.07 12.53
CA LYS A 243 4.11 -15.54 12.54
C LYS A 243 2.73 -16.22 12.58
N ARG A 244 1.77 -15.68 13.34
CA ARG A 244 0.40 -16.23 13.40
C ARG A 244 -0.39 -15.99 12.12
N VAL A 245 -0.14 -14.86 11.45
CA VAL A 245 -0.84 -14.47 10.23
C VAL A 245 -0.29 -15.20 9.00
N TYR A 246 1.03 -15.21 8.83
CA TYR A 246 1.70 -15.67 7.61
C TYR A 246 2.41 -17.02 7.78
N GLY A 247 2.61 -17.49 9.01
CA GLY A 247 3.26 -18.78 9.27
C GLY A 247 2.43 -19.97 8.79
N ASN A 248 3.13 -21.02 8.37
CA ASN A 248 2.52 -22.24 7.85
C ASN A 248 1.60 -22.92 8.87
N THR A 249 0.53 -23.53 8.37
CA THR A 249 -0.39 -24.37 9.15
C THR A 249 -0.59 -25.71 8.45
N GLY A 250 -0.84 -26.77 9.24
CA GLY A 250 -1.19 -28.08 8.69
C GLY A 250 -2.50 -28.06 7.90
N GLU A 251 -3.44 -27.22 8.34
CA GLU A 251 -4.78 -27.10 7.79
C GLU A 251 -4.91 -26.00 6.73
N ALA A 252 -5.98 -26.08 5.94
CA ALA A 252 -6.41 -25.00 5.05
C ALA A 252 -7.11 -23.90 5.86
N THR A 253 -6.50 -22.71 5.91
CA THR A 253 -6.93 -21.65 6.83
C THR A 253 -6.99 -20.29 6.12
N LEU A 254 -7.82 -19.38 6.62
CA LEU A 254 -8.10 -18.05 6.04
C LEU A 254 -7.89 -16.95 7.08
N ARG A 255 -7.23 -15.85 6.68
CA ARG A 255 -7.06 -14.62 7.47
C ARG A 255 -7.75 -13.49 6.73
N LEU A 256 -8.69 -12.83 7.38
CA LEU A 256 -9.24 -11.57 6.90
C LEU A 256 -8.67 -10.44 7.74
N ILE A 257 -8.14 -9.40 7.10
CA ILE A 257 -7.45 -8.31 7.78
C ILE A 257 -8.01 -6.96 7.34
N THR A 258 -8.30 -6.11 8.31
CA THR A 258 -8.64 -4.70 8.09
C THR A 258 -8.05 -3.80 9.17
N CYS A 259 -8.08 -2.49 8.96
CA CYS A 259 -7.72 -1.50 9.97
C CYS A 259 -8.75 -1.48 11.12
N GLY A 260 -8.29 -1.27 12.35
CA GLY A 260 -9.13 -1.22 13.56
C GLY A 260 -8.59 -0.26 14.62
N GLY A 261 -9.22 -0.26 15.80
CA GLY A 261 -8.81 0.63 16.89
C GLY A 261 -9.14 2.10 16.63
N VAL A 262 -8.42 2.98 17.33
CA VAL A 262 -8.70 4.42 17.31
C VAL A 262 -8.13 5.02 16.02
N TYR A 263 -8.91 5.90 15.38
CA TYR A 263 -8.39 6.71 14.29
C TYR A 263 -7.52 7.84 14.85
N ASN A 264 -6.25 7.85 14.50
CA ASN A 264 -5.33 8.92 14.83
C ASN A 264 -5.39 9.99 13.73
N PRO A 265 -5.93 11.20 13.99
CA PRO A 265 -6.05 12.24 12.97
C PRO A 265 -4.70 12.87 12.58
N LYS A 266 -3.68 12.78 13.44
CA LYS A 266 -2.34 13.31 13.15
C LYS A 266 -1.62 12.47 12.10
N THR A 267 -1.63 11.15 12.29
CA THR A 267 -1.06 10.21 11.31
C THR A 267 -2.04 9.88 10.20
N ARG A 268 -3.34 10.16 10.39
CA ARG A 268 -4.45 9.74 9.52
C ARG A 268 -4.54 8.22 9.42
N HIS A 269 -4.22 7.50 10.49
CA HIS A 269 -4.22 6.04 10.54
C HIS A 269 -5.01 5.51 11.73
N TYR A 270 -5.64 4.37 11.50
CA TYR A 270 -6.05 3.48 12.57
C TYR A 270 -4.83 2.93 13.31
N THR A 271 -4.91 2.82 14.64
CA THR A 271 -3.80 2.32 15.47
C THR A 271 -3.62 0.80 15.39
N ASP A 272 -4.69 0.07 15.06
CA ASP A 272 -4.74 -1.39 15.21
C ASP A 272 -5.14 -2.06 13.88
N ASN A 273 -5.04 -3.39 13.85
CA ASN A 273 -5.69 -4.23 12.86
C ASN A 273 -6.74 -5.11 13.54
N ILE A 274 -7.82 -5.40 12.81
CA ILE A 274 -8.71 -6.53 13.13
C ILE A 274 -8.29 -7.71 12.27
N ILE A 275 -8.08 -8.86 12.90
CA ILE A 275 -7.70 -10.11 12.24
C ILE A 275 -8.74 -11.16 12.56
N VAL A 276 -9.33 -11.74 11.53
CA VAL A 276 -10.23 -12.90 11.66
C VAL A 276 -9.47 -14.14 11.26
N TYR A 277 -9.46 -15.14 12.13
CA TYR A 277 -8.90 -16.46 11.89
C TYR A 277 -10.04 -17.42 11.57
N ALA A 278 -9.90 -18.19 10.50
CA ALA A 278 -10.91 -19.16 10.11
C ALA A 278 -10.29 -20.41 9.49
N THR A 279 -10.91 -21.56 9.72
CA THR A 279 -10.45 -22.86 9.24
C THR A 279 -11.45 -23.44 8.24
N LEU A 280 -10.95 -24.12 7.21
CA LEU A 280 -11.78 -24.80 6.22
C LEU A 280 -12.73 -25.76 6.93
N SER A 281 -13.99 -25.75 6.50
CA SER A 281 -15.05 -26.55 7.12
C SER A 281 -15.89 -27.31 6.12
N ALA A 282 -15.97 -26.85 4.87
CA ALA A 282 -16.61 -27.59 3.79
C ALA A 282 -16.09 -27.15 2.42
N THR A 283 -16.21 -28.03 1.43
CA THR A 283 -16.04 -27.68 0.02
C THR A 283 -17.25 -28.17 -0.75
N ARG A 284 -17.80 -27.30 -1.61
CA ARG A 284 -18.84 -27.66 -2.59
C ARG A 284 -18.30 -27.43 -4.00
N ARG A 285 -18.64 -28.30 -4.93
CA ARG A 285 -18.42 -28.07 -6.37
C ARG A 285 -19.75 -27.69 -6.99
N THR A 286 -19.77 -26.58 -7.70
CA THR A 286 -20.91 -26.15 -8.54
C THR A 286 -20.72 -26.62 -9.96
#